data_AF-A0A4R8DG12-F1
#
_entry.id   AF-A0A4R8DG12-F1
#
_cell.length_a   1.000
_cell.length_b   1.000
_cell.length_c   1.000
_cell.angle_alpha   90.00
_cell.angle_beta   90.00
_cell.angle_gamma   90.00
#
_symmetry.space_group_name_H-M   'P 1'
#
loop_
_entity.id
_entity.type
_entity.pdbx_description
1 polymer ?
#
loop_
_entity_poly.entity_id
_entity_poly.type
_entity_poly.pdbx_seq_one_letter_code
_entity_poly.pdbx_strand_id
1 'polypeptide(L)'
;MDGIDSMGYVTATPVQEQVIPPILDGRDIIASAQTGTGKTAAFLLPIVHKLLTLPHDPHQVNAMVIVPTRELAIQIAQILEGILYYTDISSIAVYGGSDGNLFSIEKKALSTGVDILICTPGRMLTHLKMGYVKTAGVKYLVLDEADRMLDMGFHEDIVQIISYLPEQRQNLLFSATMPPKIRDLARRILHDPLEVNIAISKPPEKIVQEAFVVYEAQKAPLVKHVLRLKEFNSVLVFCSRIQNVKALYRELKRANFSVGEIHSELEQSQREESLSQFRAKRIKILVATDILSRGIDIDDIDLVINYDVPNDGEDYVHRIGRTARAAADGTAYTFVTEQEQRKFARIEQLLGKEVTKAVVPEEFGATPAYNPKSRGGSGGAGRGKGGKGGGRKGGRPQGHGGGKPQGQHSGRPQGQQSGHGGGRPQGHGGNGQHRGGKPQHNGQGGGPRPQGQHAGGANQGHANGAHQGHSGGATHPGAAGKAESSSPSPSIS
;
A
#
# COMPACT_ATOMS: atom_id res chain seq x y z
N MET A 1 10.31 28.99 5.89
CA MET A 1 8.85 28.76 5.81
C MET A 1 8.50 28.49 4.36
N ASP A 2 8.64 29.48 3.48
CA ASP A 2 9.05 29.44 2.07
C ASP A 2 8.51 28.25 1.24
N GLY A 3 9.04 27.03 1.42
CA GLY A 3 8.53 25.82 0.77
C GLY A 3 7.11 25.43 1.19
N ILE A 4 6.77 25.56 2.48
CA ILE A 4 5.41 25.33 3.02
C ILE A 4 4.43 26.31 2.38
N ASP A 5 4.81 27.59 2.30
CA ASP A 5 4.01 28.67 1.72
C ASP A 5 3.85 28.48 0.21
N SER A 6 4.92 28.14 -0.50
CA SER A 6 4.94 27.90 -1.95
C SER A 6 4.16 26.65 -2.37
N MET A 7 4.03 25.67 -1.49
CA MET A 7 3.16 24.49 -1.67
C MET A 7 1.70 24.76 -1.26
N GLY A 8 1.38 25.93 -0.70
CA GLY A 8 0.02 26.31 -0.33
C GLY A 8 -0.52 25.63 0.94
N TYR A 9 0.34 25.20 1.87
CA TYR A 9 -0.07 24.61 3.16
C TYR A 9 -0.53 25.71 4.15
N VAL A 10 -1.67 26.34 3.88
CA VAL A 10 -2.22 27.46 4.67
C VAL A 10 -2.84 27.03 6.00
N THR A 11 -3.26 25.77 6.14
CA THR A 11 -3.91 25.26 7.37
C THR A 11 -3.56 23.80 7.58
N ALA A 12 -3.21 23.45 8.82
CA ALA A 12 -2.89 22.08 9.20
C ALA A 12 -4.15 21.18 9.13
N THR A 13 -3.98 19.94 8.66
CA THR A 13 -5.04 18.94 8.75
C THR A 13 -5.11 18.32 10.16
N PRO A 14 -6.23 17.69 10.56
CA PRO A 14 -6.36 17.11 11.91
C PRO A 14 -5.29 16.06 12.27
N VAL A 15 -4.62 15.43 11.30
CA VAL A 15 -3.45 14.57 11.58
C VAL A 15 -2.19 15.40 11.82
N GLN A 16 -1.96 16.46 11.05
CA GLN A 16 -0.82 17.36 11.21
C GLN A 16 -0.86 18.06 12.57
N GLU A 17 -2.03 18.57 12.99
CA GLU A 17 -2.22 19.18 14.31
C GLU A 17 -1.89 18.23 15.46
N GLN A 18 -2.26 16.94 15.35
CA GLN A 18 -2.09 15.96 16.43
C GLN A 18 -0.71 15.29 16.46
N VAL A 19 -0.02 15.12 15.32
CA VAL A 19 1.29 14.42 15.29
C VAL A 19 2.49 15.36 15.20
N ILE A 20 2.40 16.55 14.59
CA ILE A 20 3.58 17.41 14.41
C ILE A 20 4.19 17.82 15.77
N PRO A 21 3.42 18.31 16.77
CA PRO A 21 4.00 18.66 18.07
C PRO A 21 4.70 17.50 18.79
N PRO A 22 4.09 16.31 19.01
CA PRO A 22 4.79 15.22 19.70
C PRO A 22 5.96 14.63 18.88
N ILE A 23 5.96 14.72 17.54
CA ILE A 23 7.16 14.38 16.74
C ILE A 23 8.28 15.38 17.04
N LEU A 24 7.97 16.69 17.13
CA LEU A 24 8.94 17.72 17.52
C LEU A 24 9.44 17.54 18.97
N ASP A 25 8.63 16.99 19.87
CA ASP A 25 9.05 16.62 21.23
C ASP A 25 9.90 15.33 21.27
N GLY A 26 10.08 14.64 20.13
CA GLY A 26 10.89 13.42 20.03
C GLY A 26 10.15 12.14 20.45
N ARG A 27 8.81 12.16 20.54
CA ARG A 27 8.01 10.96 20.83
C ARG A 27 7.94 10.02 19.62
N ASP A 28 7.98 8.72 19.89
CA ASP A 28 7.52 7.73 18.92
C ASP A 28 6.00 7.85 18.74
N ILE A 29 5.50 7.51 17.54
CA ILE A 29 4.08 7.70 17.16
C ILE A 29 3.52 6.42 16.55
N ILE A 30 2.28 6.07 16.93
CA ILE A 30 1.38 5.24 16.13
C ILE A 30 0.26 6.16 15.64
N ALA A 31 0.16 6.38 14.34
CA ALA A 31 -0.87 7.20 13.73
C ALA A 31 -1.78 6.33 12.85
N SER A 32 -2.97 6.03 13.36
CA SER A 32 -4.04 5.39 12.59
C SER A 32 -4.80 6.48 11.83
N ALA A 33 -4.54 6.64 10.54
CA ALA A 33 -5.18 7.66 9.70
C ALA A 33 -5.21 7.28 8.22
N GLN A 34 -6.32 7.62 7.55
CA GLN A 34 -6.56 7.32 6.14
C GLN A 34 -5.55 8.02 5.21
N THR A 35 -5.26 7.39 4.07
CA THR A 35 -4.44 8.01 3.02
C THR A 35 -5.20 9.17 2.36
N GLY A 36 -4.52 10.29 2.11
CA GLY A 36 -5.12 11.56 1.67
C GLY A 36 -5.37 12.58 2.79
N THR A 37 -5.31 12.19 4.07
CA THR A 37 -5.51 13.10 5.22
C THR A 37 -4.36 14.09 5.49
N GLY A 38 -3.28 14.05 4.70
CA GLY A 38 -2.09 14.89 4.89
C GLY A 38 -0.95 14.25 5.71
N LYS A 39 -1.03 12.94 6.01
CA LYS A 39 0.01 12.14 6.71
C LYS A 39 1.45 12.46 6.28
N THR A 40 1.69 12.54 4.97
CA THR A 40 3.04 12.74 4.41
C THR A 40 3.71 14.01 4.93
N ALA A 41 3.05 15.16 4.83
CA ALA A 41 3.56 16.40 5.42
C ALA A 41 3.59 16.34 6.96
N ALA A 42 2.69 15.58 7.58
CA ALA A 42 2.63 15.40 9.03
C ALA A 42 3.88 14.74 9.63
N PHE A 43 4.59 13.87 8.89
CA PHE A 43 5.91 13.37 9.30
C PHE A 43 7.09 14.09 8.62
N LEU A 44 6.98 14.51 7.36
CA LEU A 44 8.09 15.18 6.67
C LEU A 44 8.41 16.55 7.29
N LEU A 45 7.43 17.40 7.56
CA LEU A 45 7.67 18.74 8.08
C LEU A 45 8.45 18.77 9.41
N PRO A 46 8.10 17.98 10.46
CA PRO A 46 8.88 17.96 11.69
C PRO A 46 10.26 17.30 11.51
N ILE A 47 10.41 16.28 10.65
CA ILE A 47 11.73 15.68 10.36
C ILE A 47 12.65 16.69 9.66
N VAL A 48 12.15 17.37 8.62
CA VAL A 48 12.89 18.42 7.91
C VAL A 48 13.26 19.56 8.86
N HIS A 49 12.32 20.03 9.67
CA HIS A 49 12.60 21.05 10.69
C HIS A 49 13.71 20.61 11.66
N LYS A 50 13.70 19.35 12.13
CA LYS A 50 14.74 18.81 13.00
C LYS A 50 16.11 18.71 12.32
N LEU A 51 16.16 18.37 11.03
CA LEU A 51 17.42 18.35 10.27
C LEU A 51 17.96 19.76 10.04
N LEU A 52 17.11 20.75 9.76
CA LEU A 52 17.51 22.16 9.62
C LEU A 52 17.99 22.80 10.94
N THR A 53 17.50 22.33 12.08
CA THR A 53 17.74 22.97 13.39
C THR A 53 18.72 22.24 14.31
N LEU A 54 19.00 20.95 14.04
CA LEU A 54 19.89 20.13 14.87
C LEU A 54 21.06 19.55 14.05
N PRO A 55 22.29 19.53 14.60
CA PRO A 55 23.44 18.93 13.93
C PRO A 55 23.21 17.48 13.51
N HIS A 56 23.49 17.16 12.25
CA HIS A 56 23.46 15.83 11.65
C HIS A 56 24.72 15.61 10.80
N ASP A 57 24.97 14.37 10.37
CA ASP A 57 26.10 14.06 9.49
C ASP A 57 25.58 13.94 8.05
N PRO A 58 25.80 14.91 7.15
CA PRO A 58 25.35 14.85 5.76
C PRO A 58 26.08 13.76 4.95
N HIS A 59 27.04 13.06 5.56
CA HIS A 59 27.66 11.87 5.02
C HIS A 59 27.03 10.57 5.53
N GLN A 60 25.84 10.60 6.14
CA GLN A 60 25.00 9.44 6.50
C GLN A 60 23.62 9.50 5.83
N VAL A 61 22.81 8.47 6.03
CA VAL A 61 21.36 8.60 6.03
C VAL A 61 20.91 9.07 7.41
N ASN A 62 20.15 10.18 7.48
CA ASN A 62 19.69 10.77 8.75
C ASN A 62 18.22 10.45 9.05
N ALA A 63 17.38 10.29 8.01
CA ALA A 63 16.00 9.82 8.09
C ALA A 63 15.71 8.74 7.02
N MET A 64 14.94 7.72 7.37
CA MET A 64 14.50 6.66 6.46
C MET A 64 12.97 6.53 6.48
N VAL A 65 12.34 6.60 5.30
CA VAL A 65 10.88 6.48 5.10
C VAL A 65 10.59 5.25 4.25
N ILE A 66 10.10 4.17 4.88
CA ILE A 66 9.84 2.89 4.22
C ILE A 66 8.36 2.82 3.82
N VAL A 67 8.09 2.46 2.56
CA VAL A 67 6.74 2.41 1.97
C VAL A 67 6.49 1.18 1.08
N PRO A 68 5.22 0.73 0.93
CA PRO A 68 4.89 -0.48 0.19
C PRO A 68 5.13 -0.45 -1.32
N THR A 69 5.10 0.72 -1.96
CA THR A 69 5.15 0.82 -3.43
C THR A 69 6.06 1.91 -3.97
N ARG A 70 6.53 1.71 -5.22
CA ARG A 70 7.26 2.69 -6.01
C ARG A 70 6.43 3.95 -6.21
N GLU A 71 5.14 3.79 -6.49
CA GLU A 71 4.19 4.86 -6.76
C GLU A 71 4.09 5.81 -5.56
N LEU A 72 3.94 5.27 -4.34
CA LEU A 72 3.94 6.07 -3.10
C LEU A 72 5.33 6.67 -2.80
N ALA A 73 6.41 5.93 -3.07
CA ALA A 73 7.78 6.47 -2.90
C ALA A 73 8.04 7.70 -3.80
N ILE A 74 7.57 7.67 -5.06
CA ILE A 74 7.65 8.80 -5.99
C ILE A 74 6.79 9.98 -5.49
N GLN A 75 5.58 9.73 -5.00
CA GLN A 75 4.71 10.79 -4.46
C GLN A 75 5.31 11.49 -3.25
N ILE A 76 5.84 10.73 -2.29
CA ILE A 76 6.50 11.31 -1.11
C ILE A 76 7.76 12.08 -1.53
N ALA A 77 8.51 11.60 -2.53
CA ALA A 77 9.67 12.31 -3.06
C ALA A 77 9.30 13.64 -3.73
N GLN A 78 8.22 13.68 -4.53
CA GLN A 78 7.72 14.91 -5.15
C GLN A 78 7.20 15.93 -4.12
N ILE A 79 6.51 15.45 -3.07
CA ILE A 79 6.10 16.30 -1.93
C ILE A 79 7.33 16.83 -1.20
N LEU A 80 8.33 15.98 -0.96
CA LEU A 80 9.56 16.35 -0.28
C LEU A 80 10.40 17.34 -1.09
N GLU A 81 10.51 17.17 -2.41
CA GLU A 81 11.22 18.10 -3.31
C GLU A 81 10.64 19.53 -3.22
N GLY A 82 9.31 19.66 -3.12
CA GLY A 82 8.66 20.95 -2.86
C GLY A 82 8.96 21.53 -1.47
N ILE A 83 8.98 20.70 -0.42
CA ILE A 83 9.33 21.13 0.95
C ILE A 83 10.80 21.58 1.03
N LEU A 84 11.70 20.88 0.34
CA LEU A 84 13.15 21.09 0.39
C LEU A 84 13.69 22.14 -0.59
N TYR A 85 12.85 22.69 -1.48
CA TYR A 85 13.28 23.61 -2.55
C TYR A 85 14.15 24.81 -2.08
N TYR A 86 13.94 25.26 -0.84
CA TYR A 86 14.67 26.37 -0.20
C TYR A 86 15.71 25.92 0.83
N THR A 87 16.21 24.68 0.73
CA THR A 87 17.11 24.05 1.71
C THR A 87 18.29 23.33 1.06
N ASP A 88 19.30 23.00 1.86
CA ASP A 88 20.49 22.21 1.48
C ASP A 88 20.35 20.71 1.82
N ILE A 89 19.27 20.30 2.48
CA ILE A 89 18.97 18.90 2.84
C ILE A 89 18.84 18.05 1.57
N SER A 90 19.61 16.96 1.53
CA SER A 90 19.59 16.04 0.40
C SER A 90 18.54 14.92 0.56
N SER A 91 17.95 14.47 -0.55
CA SER A 91 17.03 13.33 -0.52
C SER A 91 17.13 12.41 -1.74
N ILE A 92 16.67 11.17 -1.60
CA ILE A 92 16.59 10.19 -2.70
C ILE A 92 15.44 9.21 -2.50
N ALA A 93 14.82 8.77 -3.61
CA ALA A 93 13.87 7.66 -3.65
C ALA A 93 14.55 6.38 -4.19
N VAL A 94 14.41 5.26 -3.48
CA VAL A 94 15.08 3.98 -3.76
C VAL A 94 14.05 2.86 -3.89
N TYR A 95 13.74 2.43 -5.12
CA TYR A 95 12.62 1.54 -5.39
C TYR A 95 12.82 0.56 -6.56
N GLY A 96 11.92 -0.42 -6.66
CA GLY A 96 11.95 -1.43 -7.72
C GLY A 96 11.94 -0.84 -9.14
N GLY A 97 12.84 -1.33 -9.99
CA GLY A 97 12.96 -0.93 -11.39
C GLY A 97 14.11 -1.66 -12.10
N SER A 98 13.98 -1.81 -13.41
CA SER A 98 14.88 -2.57 -14.31
C SER A 98 16.03 -1.75 -14.93
N ASP A 99 16.20 -0.49 -14.53
CA ASP A 99 17.27 0.39 -15.03
C ASP A 99 18.53 0.32 -14.16
N GLY A 100 19.67 -0.02 -14.79
CA GLY A 100 20.99 -0.06 -14.16
C GLY A 100 21.63 1.32 -13.92
N ASN A 101 21.18 2.35 -14.64
CA ASN A 101 21.62 3.73 -14.40
C ASN A 101 21.06 4.23 -13.07
N LEU A 102 19.76 4.04 -12.84
CA LEU A 102 19.13 4.28 -11.54
C LEU A 102 19.86 3.54 -10.40
N PHE A 103 20.16 2.25 -10.56
CA PHE A 103 20.93 1.50 -9.54
C PHE A 103 22.30 2.12 -9.24
N SER A 104 22.96 2.68 -10.24
CA SER A 104 24.27 3.33 -10.09
C SER A 104 24.17 4.68 -9.37
N ILE A 105 23.08 5.43 -9.58
CA ILE A 105 22.76 6.68 -8.88
C ILE A 105 22.41 6.39 -7.41
N GLU A 106 21.51 5.43 -7.16
CA GLU A 106 21.14 4.95 -5.82
C GLU A 106 22.40 4.51 -5.05
N LYS A 107 23.23 3.65 -5.66
CA LYS A 107 24.50 3.21 -5.05
C LYS A 107 25.42 4.38 -4.71
N LYS A 108 25.58 5.37 -5.61
CA LYS A 108 26.43 6.53 -5.35
C LYS A 108 25.95 7.31 -4.12
N ALA A 109 24.68 7.70 -4.09
CA ALA A 109 24.10 8.48 -2.98
C ALA A 109 24.18 7.72 -1.65
N LEU A 110 23.77 6.45 -1.62
CA LEU A 110 23.81 5.63 -0.41
C LEU A 110 25.25 5.36 0.10
N SER A 111 26.25 5.42 -0.79
CA SER A 111 27.69 5.31 -0.43
C SER A 111 28.29 6.65 0.03
N THR A 112 27.77 7.80 -0.42
CA THR A 112 28.25 9.12 0.04
C THR A 112 27.61 9.54 1.34
N GLY A 113 26.31 9.28 1.50
CA GLY A 113 25.42 9.96 2.44
C GLY A 113 24.31 10.68 1.67
N VAL A 114 23.12 10.76 2.28
CA VAL A 114 21.93 11.43 1.77
C VAL A 114 20.90 11.55 2.91
N ASP A 115 20.47 12.77 3.25
CA ASP A 115 19.83 13.04 4.55
C ASP A 115 18.48 12.33 4.72
N ILE A 116 17.63 12.36 3.69
CA ILE A 116 16.31 11.73 3.71
C ILE A 116 16.20 10.68 2.60
N LEU A 117 16.02 9.42 3.02
CA LEU A 117 15.91 8.26 2.15
C LEU A 117 14.48 7.71 2.16
N ILE A 118 13.79 7.79 1.02
CA ILE A 118 12.46 7.19 0.82
C ILE A 118 12.65 5.87 0.08
N CYS A 119 12.11 4.75 0.56
CA CYS A 119 12.43 3.46 -0.06
C CYS A 119 11.34 2.38 0.03
N THR A 120 11.36 1.44 -0.93
CA THR A 120 10.58 0.20 -0.86
C THR A 120 11.40 -0.95 -0.25
N PRO A 121 10.84 -1.81 0.62
CA PRO A 121 11.59 -2.81 1.38
C PRO A 121 12.59 -3.65 0.56
N GLY A 122 12.12 -4.39 -0.46
CA GLY A 122 12.97 -5.32 -1.23
C GLY A 122 14.15 -4.65 -1.95
N ARG A 123 13.97 -3.43 -2.48
CA ARG A 123 15.08 -2.66 -3.08
C ARG A 123 16.05 -2.20 -2.01
N MET A 124 15.56 -1.59 -0.92
CA MET A 124 16.40 -1.10 0.17
C MET A 124 17.28 -2.20 0.76
N LEU A 125 16.67 -3.35 1.03
CA LEU A 125 17.34 -4.54 1.55
C LEU A 125 18.42 -5.09 0.62
N THR A 126 18.25 -4.90 -0.70
CA THR A 126 19.26 -5.25 -1.71
C THR A 126 20.48 -4.34 -1.61
N HIS A 127 20.31 -3.03 -1.40
CA HIS A 127 21.44 -2.11 -1.18
C HIS A 127 22.13 -2.39 0.18
N LEU A 128 21.37 -2.60 1.26
CA LEU A 128 21.90 -2.91 2.59
C LEU A 128 22.76 -4.19 2.60
N LYS A 129 22.31 -5.24 1.91
CA LYS A 129 23.05 -6.51 1.76
C LYS A 129 24.35 -6.38 0.95
N MET A 130 24.60 -5.25 0.30
CA MET A 130 25.88 -4.93 -0.36
C MET A 130 26.85 -4.11 0.52
N GLY A 131 26.46 -3.74 1.75
CA GLY A 131 27.37 -3.23 2.78
C GLY A 131 27.95 -1.83 2.59
N TYR A 132 27.49 -1.06 1.59
CA TYR A 132 27.94 0.33 1.36
C TYR A 132 26.98 1.42 1.86
N VAL A 133 25.78 1.05 2.32
CA VAL A 133 24.77 2.01 2.79
C VAL A 133 25.15 2.53 4.16
N LYS A 134 25.27 3.85 4.29
CA LYS A 134 25.64 4.51 5.54
C LYS A 134 24.43 4.79 6.45
N THR A 135 23.97 3.78 7.19
CA THR A 135 22.81 3.88 8.09
C THR A 135 23.14 4.39 9.51
N ALA A 136 24.40 4.61 9.87
CA ALA A 136 24.80 4.89 11.25
C ALA A 136 24.26 6.23 11.79
N GLY A 137 23.88 7.17 10.91
CA GLY A 137 23.26 8.44 11.27
C GLY A 137 21.73 8.43 11.40
N VAL A 138 21.04 7.30 11.18
CA VAL A 138 19.56 7.27 11.11
C VAL A 138 18.94 7.58 12.48
N LYS A 139 18.46 8.82 12.62
CA LYS A 139 17.75 9.33 13.82
C LYS A 139 16.23 9.18 13.72
N TYR A 140 15.70 9.09 12.50
CA TYR A 140 14.26 9.03 12.23
C TYR A 140 13.93 7.86 11.32
N LEU A 141 13.06 6.95 11.78
CA LEU A 141 12.47 5.88 10.97
C LEU A 141 10.97 6.13 10.82
N VAL A 142 10.46 6.13 9.59
CA VAL A 142 9.04 6.18 9.27
C VAL A 142 8.64 4.90 8.54
N LEU A 143 7.54 4.28 8.95
CA LEU A 143 6.80 3.29 8.16
C LEU A 143 5.46 3.92 7.78
N ASP A 144 5.15 4.12 6.49
CA ASP A 144 3.81 4.57 6.04
C ASP A 144 3.13 3.49 5.18
N GLU A 145 1.80 3.40 5.31
CA GLU A 145 0.97 2.27 4.89
C GLU A 145 1.57 0.93 5.39
N ALA A 146 1.90 0.88 6.68
CA ALA A 146 2.59 -0.25 7.31
C ALA A 146 1.80 -1.56 7.24
N ASP A 147 0.48 -1.51 7.41
CA ASP A 147 -0.46 -2.61 7.19
C ASP A 147 -0.34 -3.21 5.78
N ARG A 148 -0.40 -2.34 4.76
CA ARG A 148 -0.22 -2.73 3.35
C ARG A 148 1.12 -3.38 3.08
N MET A 149 2.21 -2.93 3.72
CA MET A 149 3.51 -3.60 3.60
C MET A 149 3.48 -5.05 4.11
N LEU A 150 2.72 -5.32 5.18
CA LEU A 150 2.61 -6.66 5.76
C LEU A 150 1.67 -7.57 4.98
N ASP A 151 0.63 -7.02 4.34
CA ASP A 151 -0.23 -7.76 3.41
C ASP A 151 0.48 -8.08 2.08
N MET A 152 1.40 -7.21 1.64
CA MET A 152 2.33 -7.48 0.54
C MET A 152 3.47 -8.46 0.92
N GLY A 153 3.55 -8.87 2.18
CA GLY A 153 4.50 -9.88 2.68
C GLY A 153 5.86 -9.35 3.13
N PHE A 154 6.11 -8.03 3.12
CA PHE A 154 7.40 -7.43 3.45
C PHE A 154 7.77 -7.44 4.95
N HIS A 155 7.12 -8.25 5.79
CA HIS A 155 7.40 -8.29 7.24
C HIS A 155 8.86 -8.62 7.54
N GLU A 156 9.38 -9.69 6.92
CA GLU A 156 10.77 -10.12 7.10
C GLU A 156 11.76 -9.10 6.51
N ASP A 157 11.41 -8.46 5.38
CA ASP A 157 12.24 -7.44 4.77
C ASP A 157 12.37 -6.20 5.67
N ILE A 158 11.27 -5.74 6.27
CA ILE A 158 11.26 -4.61 7.22
C ILE A 158 12.08 -4.96 8.47
N VAL A 159 11.89 -6.15 9.05
CA VAL A 159 12.66 -6.59 10.22
C VAL A 159 14.16 -6.68 9.90
N GLN A 160 14.53 -7.17 8.71
CA GLN A 160 15.92 -7.17 8.27
C GLN A 160 16.46 -5.74 8.05
N ILE A 161 15.71 -4.83 7.41
CA ILE A 161 16.13 -3.43 7.23
C ILE A 161 16.41 -2.78 8.60
N ILE A 162 15.50 -2.94 9.55
CA ILE A 162 15.62 -2.36 10.90
C ILE A 162 16.84 -2.90 11.64
N SER A 163 17.29 -4.14 11.39
CA SER A 163 18.52 -4.68 11.98
C SER A 163 19.83 -4.04 11.45
N TYR A 164 19.76 -3.21 10.40
CA TYR A 164 20.89 -2.38 9.94
C TYR A 164 20.84 -0.94 10.50
N LEU A 165 19.86 -0.59 11.33
CA LEU A 165 19.68 0.78 11.86
C LEU A 165 20.18 0.90 13.31
N PRO A 166 20.58 2.10 13.77
CA PRO A 166 20.90 2.34 15.18
C PRO A 166 19.70 2.02 16.08
N GLU A 167 19.94 1.45 17.26
CA GLU A 167 18.88 1.17 18.25
C GLU A 167 18.22 2.46 18.75
N GLN A 168 19.02 3.49 18.98
CA GLN A 168 18.59 4.80 19.50
C GLN A 168 18.21 5.73 18.35
N ARG A 169 16.91 5.77 18.04
CA ARG A 169 16.28 6.59 16.99
C ARG A 169 14.79 6.78 17.32
N GLN A 170 14.18 7.83 16.80
CA GLN A 170 12.72 8.04 16.84
C GLN A 170 12.04 7.21 15.74
N ASN A 171 10.91 6.60 16.04
CA ASN A 171 10.18 5.70 15.16
C ASN A 171 8.71 6.16 15.02
N LEU A 172 8.25 6.33 13.79
CA LEU A 172 6.91 6.78 13.46
C LEU A 172 6.22 5.72 12.60
N LEU A 173 5.11 5.16 13.09
CA LEU A 173 4.33 4.15 12.37
C LEU A 173 2.99 4.75 11.95
N PHE A 174 2.80 4.90 10.63
CA PHE A 174 1.55 5.31 10.01
C PHE A 174 0.88 4.10 9.35
N SER A 175 -0.38 3.88 9.69
CA SER A 175 -1.20 2.76 9.21
C SER A 175 -2.63 3.24 9.01
N ALA A 176 -3.44 2.51 8.24
CA ALA A 176 -4.88 2.72 8.28
C ALA A 176 -5.49 1.81 9.36
N THR A 177 -5.26 0.51 9.18
CA THR A 177 -5.69 -0.56 10.08
C THR A 177 -4.63 -0.86 11.15
N MET A 178 -5.06 -1.44 12.28
CA MET A 178 -4.16 -1.96 13.34
C MET A 178 -4.40 -3.46 13.65
N PRO A 179 -4.18 -4.37 12.68
CA PRO A 179 -4.31 -5.82 12.88
C PRO A 179 -3.21 -6.39 13.81
N PRO A 180 -3.37 -7.63 14.32
CA PRO A 180 -2.42 -8.22 15.27
C PRO A 180 -0.94 -8.15 14.83
N LYS A 181 -0.63 -8.49 13.57
CA LYS A 181 0.75 -8.43 13.06
C LYS A 181 1.36 -7.02 13.09
N ILE A 182 0.54 -5.98 12.88
CA ILE A 182 1.00 -4.58 12.98
C ILE A 182 1.19 -4.20 14.45
N ARG A 183 0.31 -4.64 15.34
CA ARG A 183 0.51 -4.49 16.79
C ARG A 183 1.74 -5.25 17.29
N ASP A 184 2.12 -6.36 16.67
CA ASP A 184 3.36 -7.10 16.94
C ASP A 184 4.60 -6.36 16.43
N LEU A 185 4.54 -5.79 15.21
CA LEU A 185 5.62 -4.96 14.65
C LEU A 185 5.83 -3.68 15.48
N ALA A 186 4.75 -2.96 15.78
CA ALA A 186 4.75 -1.76 16.60
C ALA A 186 5.48 -1.97 17.94
N ARG A 187 5.10 -3.01 18.70
CA ARG A 187 5.72 -3.39 19.98
C ARG A 187 7.18 -3.85 19.90
N ARG A 188 7.73 -4.09 18.69
CA ARG A 188 9.15 -4.44 18.48
C ARG A 188 10.02 -3.24 18.11
N ILE A 189 9.44 -2.16 17.60
CA ILE A 189 10.21 -1.06 16.96
C ILE A 189 9.96 0.32 17.56
N LEU A 190 8.91 0.47 18.39
CA LEU A 190 8.53 1.73 19.03
C LEU A 190 8.79 1.69 20.54
N HIS A 191 9.16 2.83 21.13
CA HIS A 191 9.34 2.99 22.58
C HIS A 191 8.39 4.06 23.15
N ASP A 192 7.47 3.64 24.03
CA ASP A 192 6.39 4.48 24.61
C ASP A 192 5.69 5.38 23.56
N PRO A 193 5.13 4.80 22.47
CA PRO A 193 4.54 5.60 21.40
C PRO A 193 3.24 6.26 21.83
N LEU A 194 3.02 7.50 21.36
CA LEU A 194 1.70 8.12 21.41
C LEU A 194 0.79 7.49 20.34
N GLU A 195 -0.33 6.89 20.75
CA GLU A 195 -1.37 6.41 19.82
C GLU A 195 -2.33 7.54 19.41
N VAL A 196 -2.14 8.09 18.21
CA VAL A 196 -3.02 9.06 17.57
C VAL A 196 -3.99 8.33 16.65
N ASN A 197 -5.18 8.03 17.17
CA ASN A 197 -6.23 7.32 16.45
C ASN A 197 -7.26 8.30 15.87
N ILE A 198 -7.09 8.66 14.60
CA ILE A 198 -7.99 9.58 13.90
C ILE A 198 -9.11 8.75 13.29
N ALA A 199 -10.34 9.06 13.69
CA ALA A 199 -11.51 8.29 13.29
C ALA A 199 -11.55 8.12 11.77
N ILE A 200 -11.73 6.86 11.32
CA ILE A 200 -11.95 6.50 9.92
C ILE A 200 -13.05 7.42 9.39
N SER A 201 -12.69 8.35 8.49
CA SER A 201 -13.69 9.23 7.88
C SER A 201 -14.71 8.33 7.22
N LYS A 202 -15.99 8.50 7.57
CA LYS A 202 -17.07 7.96 6.75
C LYS A 202 -16.89 8.49 5.32
N PRO A 203 -17.27 7.74 4.28
CA PRO A 203 -17.32 8.29 2.93
C PRO A 203 -18.06 9.62 2.95
N PRO A 204 -17.55 10.67 2.27
CA PRO A 204 -18.24 11.95 2.15
C PRO A 204 -19.73 11.72 1.83
N GLU A 205 -20.63 12.34 2.60
CA GLU A 205 -22.05 11.94 2.59
C GLU A 205 -22.73 12.10 1.22
N LYS A 206 -22.12 12.91 0.34
CA LYS A 206 -22.48 13.12 -1.07
C LYS A 206 -22.22 11.93 -1.99
N ILE A 207 -21.41 10.94 -1.61
CA ILE A 207 -21.11 9.80 -2.49
C ILE A 207 -22.30 8.83 -2.51
N VAL A 208 -22.98 8.77 -3.65
CA VAL A 208 -24.06 7.82 -3.93
C VAL A 208 -23.48 6.41 -3.96
N GLN A 209 -23.91 5.57 -3.02
CA GLN A 209 -23.39 4.21 -2.84
C GLN A 209 -24.50 3.19 -3.13
N GLU A 210 -24.26 2.32 -4.11
CA GLU A 210 -25.17 1.23 -4.47
C GLU A 210 -24.44 -0.11 -4.55
N ALA A 211 -25.15 -1.19 -4.23
CA ALA A 211 -24.66 -2.55 -4.34
C ALA A 211 -25.61 -3.42 -5.17
N PHE A 212 -25.07 -4.06 -6.19
CA PHE A 212 -25.79 -4.98 -7.07
C PHE A 212 -25.43 -6.41 -6.66
N VAL A 213 -26.43 -7.21 -6.29
CA VAL A 213 -26.21 -8.59 -5.83
C VAL A 213 -26.38 -9.52 -7.04
N VAL A 214 -25.29 -10.17 -7.46
CA VAL A 214 -25.15 -10.76 -8.80
C VAL A 214 -24.37 -12.07 -8.77
N TYR A 215 -24.58 -12.93 -9.76
CA TYR A 215 -23.67 -14.03 -10.07
C TYR A 215 -22.41 -13.52 -10.80
N GLU A 216 -21.28 -14.22 -10.66
CA GLU A 216 -19.99 -13.80 -11.25
C GLU A 216 -20.08 -13.54 -12.76
N ALA A 217 -20.87 -14.35 -13.49
CA ALA A 217 -21.09 -14.22 -14.93
C ALA A 217 -21.91 -12.98 -15.34
N GLN A 218 -22.67 -12.36 -14.41
CA GLN A 218 -23.43 -11.13 -14.67
C GLN A 218 -22.57 -9.86 -14.50
N LYS A 219 -21.45 -9.92 -13.77
CA LYS A 219 -20.62 -8.75 -13.44
C LYS A 219 -20.16 -7.97 -14.68
N ALA A 220 -19.40 -8.57 -15.60
CA ALA A 220 -18.87 -7.88 -16.78
C ALA A 220 -19.97 -7.40 -17.78
N PRO A 221 -21.05 -8.18 -18.04
CA PRO A 221 -22.26 -7.68 -18.69
C PRO A 221 -22.83 -6.41 -18.04
N LEU A 222 -22.97 -6.38 -16.70
CA LEU A 222 -23.51 -5.24 -15.96
C LEU A 222 -22.59 -4.01 -16.02
N VAL A 223 -21.25 -4.18 -16.00
CA VAL A 223 -20.31 -3.05 -16.23
C VAL A 223 -20.61 -2.37 -17.57
N LYS A 224 -20.74 -3.12 -18.66
CA LYS A 224 -21.03 -2.55 -20.00
C LYS A 224 -22.36 -1.81 -20.06
N HIS A 225 -23.37 -2.29 -19.34
CA HIS A 225 -24.69 -1.67 -19.28
C HIS A 225 -24.63 -0.35 -18.50
N VAL A 226 -24.04 -0.35 -17.31
CA VAL A 226 -23.79 0.87 -16.51
C VAL A 226 -23.05 1.93 -17.34
N LEU A 227 -21.98 1.55 -18.04
CA LEU A 227 -21.18 2.44 -18.88
C LEU A 227 -21.90 2.93 -20.17
N ARG A 228 -23.13 2.48 -20.43
CA ARG A 228 -23.98 2.93 -21.54
C ARG A 228 -25.19 3.75 -21.10
N LEU A 229 -25.66 3.59 -19.87
CA LEU A 229 -26.79 4.36 -19.33
C LEU A 229 -26.44 5.85 -19.09
N LYS A 230 -25.18 6.14 -18.74
CA LYS A 230 -24.70 7.49 -18.43
C LYS A 230 -23.29 7.66 -19.00
N GLU A 231 -23.04 8.82 -19.60
CA GLU A 231 -21.67 9.20 -19.93
C GLU A 231 -20.90 9.57 -18.66
N PHE A 232 -19.75 8.92 -18.49
CA PHE A 232 -18.74 9.26 -17.50
C PHE A 232 -17.47 9.72 -18.24
N ASN A 233 -16.70 10.61 -17.63
CA ASN A 233 -15.41 11.10 -18.12
C ASN A 233 -14.25 10.34 -17.48
N SER A 234 -14.42 9.89 -16.23
CA SER A 234 -13.44 9.15 -15.45
C SER A 234 -14.12 8.02 -14.66
N VAL A 235 -13.75 6.77 -14.95
CA VAL A 235 -14.25 5.56 -14.28
C VAL A 235 -13.10 4.69 -13.81
N LEU A 236 -13.11 4.30 -12.54
CA LEU A 236 -12.11 3.40 -11.95
C LEU A 236 -12.76 2.10 -11.50
N VAL A 237 -12.32 0.97 -12.07
CA VAL A 237 -12.87 -0.36 -11.81
C VAL A 237 -11.86 -1.22 -11.05
N PHE A 238 -12.20 -1.63 -9.83
CA PHE A 238 -11.35 -2.41 -8.94
C PHE A 238 -11.71 -3.90 -8.98
N CYS A 239 -10.77 -4.73 -9.41
CA CYS A 239 -10.88 -6.19 -9.35
C CYS A 239 -9.84 -6.77 -8.36
N SER A 240 -10.20 -7.81 -7.61
CA SER A 240 -9.29 -8.46 -6.65
C SER A 240 -8.30 -9.42 -7.31
N ARG A 241 -8.44 -9.70 -8.62
CA ARG A 241 -7.62 -10.68 -9.36
C ARG A 241 -7.17 -10.14 -10.71
N ILE A 242 -5.92 -10.46 -11.09
CA ILE A 242 -5.33 -10.06 -12.37
C ILE A 242 -6.09 -10.68 -13.55
N GLN A 243 -6.60 -11.90 -13.39
CA GLN A 243 -7.43 -12.57 -14.39
C GLN A 243 -8.73 -11.80 -14.64
N ASN A 244 -9.36 -11.25 -13.59
CA ASN A 244 -10.59 -10.45 -13.69
C ASN A 244 -10.30 -9.11 -14.40
N VAL A 245 -9.17 -8.45 -14.11
CA VAL A 245 -8.71 -7.25 -14.84
C VAL A 245 -8.56 -7.56 -16.34
N LYS A 246 -7.74 -8.57 -16.68
CA LYS A 246 -7.46 -8.95 -18.08
C LYS A 246 -8.71 -9.40 -18.85
N ALA A 247 -9.66 -10.05 -18.17
CA ALA A 247 -10.92 -10.45 -18.78
C ALA A 247 -11.80 -9.22 -19.10
N LEU A 248 -12.05 -8.37 -18.10
CA LEU A 248 -12.89 -7.20 -18.24
C LEU A 248 -12.30 -6.17 -19.22
N TYR A 249 -10.99 -5.93 -19.17
CA TYR A 249 -10.30 -5.05 -20.12
C TYR A 249 -10.56 -5.47 -21.57
N ARG A 250 -10.34 -6.75 -21.91
CA ARG A 250 -10.59 -7.28 -23.26
C ARG A 250 -12.06 -7.17 -23.66
N GLU A 251 -12.98 -7.38 -22.72
CA GLU A 251 -14.41 -7.29 -22.98
C GLU A 251 -14.87 -5.86 -23.24
N LEU A 252 -14.42 -4.90 -22.43
CA LEU A 252 -14.68 -3.47 -22.63
C LEU A 252 -14.02 -2.95 -23.91
N LYS A 253 -12.79 -3.39 -24.23
CA LYS A 253 -12.10 -2.99 -25.46
C LYS A 253 -12.81 -3.49 -26.72
N ARG A 254 -13.33 -4.73 -26.71
CA ARG A 254 -14.19 -5.28 -27.78
C ARG A 254 -15.54 -4.57 -27.91
N ALA A 255 -16.05 -4.00 -26.82
CA ALA A 255 -17.26 -3.19 -26.80
C ALA A 255 -17.00 -1.71 -27.19
N ASN A 256 -15.80 -1.40 -27.71
CA ASN A 256 -15.33 -0.08 -28.17
C ASN A 256 -15.24 1.01 -27.08
N PHE A 257 -15.10 0.62 -25.80
CA PHE A 257 -14.84 1.60 -24.74
C PHE A 257 -13.38 2.11 -24.77
N SER A 258 -13.18 3.39 -24.43
CA SER A 258 -11.84 3.96 -24.22
C SER A 258 -11.29 3.53 -22.86
N VAL A 259 -10.73 2.32 -22.82
CA VAL A 259 -10.28 1.63 -21.61
C VAL A 259 -8.78 1.27 -21.66
N GLY A 260 -8.14 1.27 -20.49
CA GLY A 260 -6.82 0.69 -20.20
C GLY A 260 -6.84 -0.22 -18.95
N GLU A 261 -5.74 -0.96 -18.71
CA GLU A 261 -5.61 -1.88 -17.58
C GLU A 261 -4.34 -1.66 -16.75
N ILE A 262 -4.38 -1.95 -15.45
CA ILE A 262 -3.23 -1.83 -14.52
C ILE A 262 -3.19 -3.02 -13.56
N HIS A 263 -2.12 -3.81 -13.64
CA HIS A 263 -1.86 -4.93 -12.74
C HIS A 263 -0.35 -5.19 -12.59
N SER A 264 0.05 -5.99 -11.60
CA SER A 264 1.48 -6.25 -11.29
C SER A 264 2.24 -6.95 -12.42
N GLU A 265 1.57 -7.75 -13.24
CA GLU A 265 2.16 -8.39 -14.44
C GLU A 265 2.42 -7.44 -15.63
N LEU A 266 2.09 -6.14 -15.55
CA LEU A 266 2.52 -5.18 -16.57
C LEU A 266 3.96 -4.72 -16.31
N GLU A 267 4.64 -4.26 -17.36
CA GLU A 267 5.88 -3.50 -17.19
C GLU A 267 5.59 -2.12 -16.56
N GLN A 268 6.58 -1.55 -15.87
CA GLN A 268 6.39 -0.27 -15.17
C GLN A 268 6.07 0.88 -16.14
N SER A 269 6.72 0.89 -17.30
CA SER A 269 6.45 1.80 -18.44
C SER A 269 4.97 1.77 -18.86
N GLN A 270 4.39 0.57 -18.98
CA GLN A 270 3.00 0.36 -19.38
C GLN A 270 2.02 0.82 -18.29
N ARG A 271 2.39 0.65 -17.00
CA ARG A 271 1.61 1.21 -15.88
C ARG A 271 1.63 2.74 -15.89
N GLU A 272 2.81 3.33 -15.99
CA GLU A 272 3.01 4.79 -16.01
C GLU A 272 2.35 5.44 -17.24
N GLU A 273 2.41 4.80 -18.40
CA GLU A 273 1.66 5.22 -19.59
C GLU A 273 0.14 5.16 -19.35
N SER A 274 -0.39 4.04 -18.85
CA SER A 274 -1.83 3.88 -18.60
C SER A 274 -2.36 4.94 -17.62
N LEU A 275 -1.58 5.26 -16.57
CA LEU A 275 -1.90 6.33 -15.62
C LEU A 275 -1.84 7.72 -16.27
N SER A 276 -0.83 7.98 -17.09
CA SER A 276 -0.69 9.24 -17.82
C SER A 276 -1.86 9.44 -18.80
N GLN A 277 -2.24 8.42 -19.56
CA GLN A 277 -3.39 8.46 -20.47
C GLN A 277 -4.73 8.65 -19.73
N PHE A 278 -4.90 8.07 -18.54
CA PHE A 278 -6.13 8.22 -17.74
C PHE A 278 -6.21 9.60 -17.06
N ARG A 279 -5.13 10.07 -16.42
CA ARG A 279 -5.05 11.45 -15.86
C ARG A 279 -5.27 12.51 -16.94
N ALA A 280 -4.76 12.29 -18.16
CA ALA A 280 -4.99 13.15 -19.32
C ALA A 280 -6.37 12.95 -20.00
N LYS A 281 -7.27 12.15 -19.41
CA LYS A 281 -8.62 11.81 -19.90
C LYS A 281 -8.67 11.27 -21.34
N ARG A 282 -7.57 10.68 -21.83
CA ARG A 282 -7.47 10.04 -23.15
C ARG A 282 -8.12 8.65 -23.14
N ILE A 283 -7.94 7.91 -22.04
CA ILE A 283 -8.80 6.79 -21.67
C ILE A 283 -9.78 7.25 -20.60
N LYS A 284 -11.06 6.86 -20.75
CA LYS A 284 -12.16 7.22 -19.82
C LYS A 284 -12.33 6.19 -18.70
N ILE A 285 -11.87 4.95 -18.90
CA ILE A 285 -12.03 3.84 -17.95
C ILE A 285 -10.67 3.20 -17.65
N LEU A 286 -10.41 2.93 -16.38
CA LEU A 286 -9.21 2.24 -15.91
C LEU A 286 -9.61 1.01 -15.10
N VAL A 287 -9.18 -0.18 -15.53
CA VAL A 287 -9.42 -1.44 -14.80
C VAL A 287 -8.15 -1.83 -14.04
N ALA A 288 -8.21 -1.91 -12.71
CA ALA A 288 -7.04 -2.04 -11.86
C ALA A 288 -7.18 -3.13 -10.78
N THR A 289 -6.05 -3.66 -10.31
CA THR A 289 -6.00 -4.41 -9.05
C THR A 289 -5.67 -3.52 -7.85
N ASP A 290 -6.18 -3.90 -6.68
CA ASP A 290 -5.97 -3.22 -5.39
C ASP A 290 -4.52 -2.84 -5.10
N ILE A 291 -3.57 -3.73 -5.46
CA ILE A 291 -2.15 -3.60 -5.10
C ILE A 291 -1.46 -2.40 -5.75
N LEU A 292 -2.02 -1.88 -6.86
CA LEU A 292 -1.51 -0.70 -7.55
C LEU A 292 -2.41 0.51 -7.36
N SER A 293 -3.74 0.36 -7.41
CA SER A 293 -4.69 1.47 -7.31
C SER A 293 -4.64 2.25 -5.97
N ARG A 294 -3.97 1.72 -4.94
CA ARG A 294 -3.69 2.41 -3.67
C ARG A 294 -2.32 3.08 -3.75
N GLY A 295 -2.14 4.29 -3.22
CA GLY A 295 -0.92 5.06 -3.46
C GLY A 295 -0.73 5.48 -4.93
N ILE A 296 -1.81 5.46 -5.71
CA ILE A 296 -1.91 6.15 -6.99
C ILE A 296 -2.87 7.31 -6.76
N ASP A 297 -2.36 8.53 -6.91
CA ASP A 297 -3.14 9.75 -6.77
C ASP A 297 -3.88 10.02 -8.09
N ILE A 298 -5.12 9.53 -8.16
CA ILE A 298 -6.11 9.97 -9.14
C ILE A 298 -7.39 10.20 -8.36
N ASP A 299 -7.71 11.48 -8.14
CA ASP A 299 -9.00 11.92 -7.65
C ASP A 299 -9.87 12.38 -8.82
N ASP A 300 -11.01 13.00 -8.54
CA ASP A 300 -12.00 13.45 -9.54
C ASP A 300 -12.47 12.32 -10.49
N ILE A 301 -12.69 11.14 -9.91
CA ILE A 301 -13.38 10.03 -10.55
C ILE A 301 -14.90 10.26 -10.49
N ASP A 302 -15.62 10.11 -11.60
CA ASP A 302 -17.09 10.25 -11.63
C ASP A 302 -17.77 8.98 -11.07
N LEU A 303 -17.24 7.80 -11.41
CA LEU A 303 -17.75 6.50 -11.01
C LEU A 303 -16.63 5.54 -10.56
N VAL A 304 -16.74 5.02 -9.34
CA VAL A 304 -15.98 3.87 -8.88
C VAL A 304 -16.83 2.61 -8.98
N ILE A 305 -16.29 1.55 -9.59
CA ILE A 305 -16.92 0.22 -9.61
C ILE A 305 -16.03 -0.77 -8.84
N ASN A 306 -16.50 -1.22 -7.68
CA ASN A 306 -15.97 -2.40 -7.01
C ASN A 306 -16.50 -3.64 -7.73
N TYR A 307 -15.77 -4.14 -8.74
CA TYR A 307 -16.10 -5.35 -9.48
C TYR A 307 -16.03 -6.58 -8.56
N ASP A 308 -15.04 -6.60 -7.67
CA ASP A 308 -14.92 -7.55 -6.56
C ASP A 308 -14.96 -6.77 -5.23
N VAL A 309 -15.61 -7.33 -4.21
CA VAL A 309 -15.78 -6.68 -2.90
C VAL A 309 -14.41 -6.53 -2.20
N PRO A 310 -14.05 -5.34 -1.68
CA PRO A 310 -12.77 -5.11 -1.00
C PRO A 310 -12.56 -5.99 0.25
N ASN A 311 -11.34 -6.02 0.80
CA ASN A 311 -11.00 -6.96 1.89
C ASN A 311 -11.68 -6.59 3.22
N ASP A 312 -11.78 -5.30 3.49
CA ASP A 312 -12.39 -4.70 4.66
C ASP A 312 -13.12 -3.39 4.29
N GLY A 313 -13.56 -2.65 5.30
CA GLY A 313 -14.27 -1.38 5.11
C GLY A 313 -13.37 -0.18 4.90
N GLU A 314 -12.10 -0.21 5.32
CA GLU A 314 -11.17 0.90 5.08
C GLU A 314 -10.72 0.90 3.63
N ASP A 315 -10.42 -0.28 3.08
CA ASP A 315 -10.31 -0.52 1.64
C ASP A 315 -11.50 0.08 0.87
N TYR A 316 -12.73 -0.22 1.31
CA TYR A 316 -13.95 0.29 0.67
C TYR A 316 -13.98 1.82 0.65
N VAL A 317 -13.77 2.46 1.80
CA VAL A 317 -13.74 3.93 1.90
C VAL A 317 -12.63 4.52 1.03
N HIS A 318 -11.40 3.97 1.05
CA HIS A 318 -10.29 4.45 0.24
C HIS A 318 -10.52 4.28 -1.27
N ARG A 319 -11.20 3.22 -1.71
CA ARG A 319 -11.57 3.03 -3.11
C ARG A 319 -12.62 4.06 -3.54
N ILE A 320 -13.71 4.24 -2.78
CA ILE A 320 -14.82 5.12 -3.19
C ILE A 320 -14.53 6.61 -2.97
N GLY A 321 -13.65 6.95 -2.01
CA GLY A 321 -13.15 8.31 -1.76
C GLY A 321 -12.28 8.89 -2.88
N ARG A 322 -12.00 8.12 -3.95
CA ARG A 322 -11.48 8.66 -5.22
C ARG A 322 -12.54 9.44 -6.01
N THR A 323 -13.82 9.27 -5.66
CA THR A 323 -14.90 10.11 -6.17
C THR A 323 -15.11 11.32 -5.27
N ALA A 324 -15.31 12.49 -5.89
CA ALA A 324 -15.66 13.78 -5.27
C ALA A 324 -14.71 14.37 -4.21
N ARG A 325 -13.89 15.35 -4.61
CA ARG A 325 -13.47 16.44 -3.70
C ARG A 325 -14.53 17.55 -3.67
N ALA A 326 -14.89 18.01 -2.48
CA ALA A 326 -15.67 19.22 -2.13
C ALA A 326 -17.02 19.50 -2.85
N ALA A 327 -17.02 19.67 -4.18
CA ALA A 327 -18.07 20.33 -4.95
C ALA A 327 -18.89 19.41 -5.89
N ALA A 328 -18.42 18.20 -6.20
CA ALA A 328 -19.12 17.26 -7.09
C ALA A 328 -19.78 16.11 -6.32
N ASP A 329 -20.76 15.44 -6.96
CA ASP A 329 -21.41 14.23 -6.42
C ASP A 329 -20.79 12.96 -7.05
N GLY A 330 -20.14 12.15 -6.22
CA GLY A 330 -19.48 10.92 -6.63
C GLY A 330 -20.44 9.72 -6.68
N THR A 331 -20.23 8.78 -7.61
CA THR A 331 -21.00 7.52 -7.68
C THR A 331 -20.10 6.32 -7.39
N ALA A 332 -20.57 5.39 -6.54
CA ALA A 332 -19.84 4.19 -6.16
C ALA A 332 -20.73 2.94 -6.22
N TYR A 333 -20.46 2.07 -7.19
CA TYR A 333 -21.17 0.80 -7.38
C TYR A 333 -20.34 -0.38 -6.88
N THR A 334 -20.99 -1.37 -6.26
CA THR A 334 -20.31 -2.57 -5.76
C THR A 334 -21.06 -3.84 -6.15
N PHE A 335 -20.37 -4.76 -6.81
CA PHE A 335 -20.95 -6.03 -7.22
C PHE A 335 -20.66 -7.10 -6.17
N VAL A 336 -21.72 -7.75 -5.68
CA VAL A 336 -21.65 -8.64 -4.52
C VAL A 336 -22.14 -10.03 -4.90
N THR A 337 -21.22 -11.00 -5.03
CA THR A 337 -21.60 -12.40 -5.20
C THR A 337 -22.07 -13.05 -3.90
N GLU A 338 -22.74 -14.20 -4.01
CA GLU A 338 -23.15 -15.06 -2.88
C GLU A 338 -22.02 -15.33 -1.88
N GLN A 339 -20.79 -15.49 -2.37
CA GLN A 339 -19.60 -15.76 -1.55
C GLN A 339 -19.12 -14.49 -0.83
N GLU A 340 -19.35 -13.32 -1.41
CA GLU A 340 -18.89 -12.01 -0.94
C GLU A 340 -19.90 -11.32 -0.01
N GLN A 341 -21.17 -11.74 0.08
CA GLN A 341 -22.20 -11.07 0.90
C GLN A 341 -21.76 -10.86 2.35
N ARG A 342 -21.09 -11.84 2.96
CA ARG A 342 -20.53 -11.74 4.33
C ARG A 342 -19.39 -10.73 4.47
N LYS A 343 -18.62 -10.56 3.40
CA LYS A 343 -17.53 -9.58 3.29
C LYS A 343 -18.15 -8.18 3.25
N PHE A 344 -19.15 -8.02 2.38
CA PHE A 344 -19.92 -6.78 2.24
C PHE A 344 -20.66 -6.37 3.53
N ALA A 345 -21.32 -7.31 4.22
CA ALA A 345 -22.01 -7.01 5.48
C ALA A 345 -21.08 -6.48 6.61
N ARG A 346 -19.77 -6.82 6.58
CA ARG A 346 -18.78 -6.23 7.52
C ARG A 346 -18.42 -4.80 7.14
N ILE A 347 -18.41 -4.48 5.85
CA ILE A 347 -18.22 -3.12 5.35
C ILE A 347 -19.40 -2.25 5.80
N GLU A 348 -20.63 -2.71 5.62
CA GLU A 348 -21.85 -2.01 6.08
C GLU A 348 -21.85 -1.77 7.60
N GLN A 349 -21.35 -2.72 8.38
CA GLN A 349 -21.15 -2.56 9.83
C GLN A 349 -20.12 -1.47 10.17
N LEU A 350 -19.03 -1.36 9.42
CA LEU A 350 -18.01 -0.31 9.61
C LEU A 350 -18.51 1.08 9.16
N LEU A 351 -19.29 1.14 8.07
CA LEU A 351 -19.96 2.36 7.61
C LEU A 351 -21.05 2.85 8.58
N GLY A 352 -21.58 1.95 9.42
CA GLY A 352 -22.69 2.22 10.32
C GLY A 352 -24.06 2.36 9.62
N LYS A 353 -24.14 1.98 8.33
CA LYS A 353 -25.36 1.99 7.52
C LYS A 353 -25.31 0.88 6.45
N GLU A 354 -26.46 0.33 6.09
CA GLU A 354 -26.57 -0.53 4.91
C GLU A 354 -26.46 0.32 3.63
N VAL A 355 -25.84 -0.26 2.59
CA VAL A 355 -25.72 0.35 1.26
C VAL A 355 -26.93 -0.05 0.43
N THR A 356 -27.50 0.88 -0.35
CA THR A 356 -28.69 0.65 -1.18
C THR A 356 -28.50 -0.57 -2.08
N LYS A 357 -29.41 -1.54 -2.01
CA LYS A 357 -29.41 -2.72 -2.88
C LYS A 357 -30.14 -2.36 -4.17
N ALA A 358 -29.39 -2.03 -5.21
CA ALA A 358 -29.95 -1.62 -6.50
C ALA A 358 -30.52 -2.82 -7.27
N VAL A 359 -31.62 -2.58 -7.99
CA VAL A 359 -32.27 -3.61 -8.81
C VAL A 359 -31.45 -3.83 -10.08
N VAL A 360 -31.04 -5.08 -10.30
CA VAL A 360 -30.40 -5.49 -11.56
C VAL A 360 -31.49 -5.60 -12.64
N PRO A 361 -31.31 -5.03 -13.85
CA PRO A 361 -32.30 -5.12 -14.91
C PRO A 361 -32.66 -6.56 -15.30
N GLU A 362 -33.93 -6.80 -15.65
CA GLU A 362 -34.45 -8.16 -15.92
C GLU A 362 -33.74 -8.87 -17.11
N GLU A 363 -33.11 -8.12 -18.02
CA GLU A 363 -32.30 -8.66 -19.12
C GLU A 363 -31.09 -9.51 -18.66
N PHE A 364 -30.63 -9.34 -17.40
CA PHE A 364 -29.57 -10.18 -16.82
C PHE A 364 -30.09 -11.49 -16.22
N GLY A 365 -31.42 -11.70 -16.19
CA GLY A 365 -32.05 -12.87 -15.59
C GLY A 365 -32.05 -12.84 -14.06
N ALA A 366 -32.28 -14.01 -13.45
CA ALA A 366 -32.37 -14.14 -12.00
C ALA A 366 -31.07 -13.78 -11.28
N THR A 367 -31.19 -13.15 -10.11
CA THR A 367 -30.07 -12.73 -9.25
C THR A 367 -30.16 -13.36 -7.85
N PRO A 368 -29.02 -13.57 -7.15
CA PRO A 368 -29.03 -14.12 -5.82
C PRO A 368 -29.61 -13.13 -4.79
N ALA A 369 -30.42 -13.62 -3.84
CA ALA A 369 -30.97 -12.80 -2.77
C ALA A 369 -29.89 -12.37 -1.77
N TYR A 370 -29.99 -11.15 -1.22
CA TYR A 370 -29.07 -10.68 -0.19
C TYR A 370 -29.38 -11.33 1.17
N ASN A 371 -28.56 -12.30 1.59
CA ASN A 371 -28.67 -12.99 2.86
C ASN A 371 -27.29 -13.34 3.45
N PRO A 372 -26.52 -12.34 3.94
CA PRO A 372 -25.19 -12.54 4.49
C PRO A 372 -25.16 -13.43 5.74
N LYS A 373 -26.30 -13.58 6.43
CA LYS A 373 -26.44 -14.43 7.63
C LYS A 373 -26.60 -15.91 7.29
N SER A 374 -26.94 -16.26 6.06
CA SER A 374 -27.04 -17.66 5.63
C SER A 374 -25.70 -18.40 5.79
N ARG A 375 -25.76 -19.70 6.09
CA ARG A 375 -24.62 -20.61 5.83
C ARG A 375 -24.78 -21.11 4.40
N GLY A 376 -23.93 -20.60 3.51
CA GLY A 376 -23.92 -20.96 2.09
C GLY A 376 -23.96 -22.47 1.92
N GLY A 377 -24.98 -22.96 1.22
CA GLY A 377 -25.29 -24.38 1.11
C GLY A 377 -24.35 -25.09 0.15
N SER A 378 -23.24 -25.63 0.67
CA SER A 378 -22.58 -26.74 -0.02
C SER A 378 -23.57 -27.90 -0.15
N GLY A 379 -23.66 -28.50 -1.34
CA GLY A 379 -24.76 -29.40 -1.70
C GLY A 379 -24.86 -30.64 -0.82
N GLY A 380 -26.01 -30.81 -0.15
CA GLY A 380 -26.35 -32.01 0.63
C GLY A 380 -27.71 -32.55 0.20
N ALA A 381 -27.72 -33.58 -0.65
CA ALA A 381 -28.96 -34.13 -1.20
C ALA A 381 -29.74 -34.98 -0.17
N GLY A 382 -31.01 -34.65 0.01
CA GLY A 382 -32.11 -35.56 0.37
C GLY A 382 -31.98 -36.47 1.60
N ARG A 383 -32.76 -36.17 2.64
CA ARG A 383 -33.46 -37.21 3.42
C ARG A 383 -34.83 -36.71 3.89
N GLY A 384 -35.84 -37.56 3.79
CA GLY A 384 -37.26 -37.17 3.79
C GLY A 384 -37.97 -37.19 5.16
N LYS A 385 -39.24 -36.76 5.15
CA LYS A 385 -40.17 -36.78 6.30
C LYS A 385 -40.62 -38.21 6.66
N GLY A 386 -40.84 -38.45 7.95
CA GLY A 386 -41.56 -39.61 8.52
C GLY A 386 -40.96 -40.06 9.86
N GLY A 387 -41.70 -40.34 10.93
CA GLY A 387 -43.16 -40.28 11.18
C GLY A 387 -43.48 -40.17 12.69
N LYS A 388 -44.76 -40.21 13.09
CA LYS A 388 -45.21 -40.06 14.50
C LYS A 388 -45.48 -41.41 15.20
N GLY A 389 -45.27 -41.46 16.53
CA GLY A 389 -45.83 -42.47 17.47
C GLY A 389 -44.81 -42.97 18.51
N GLY A 390 -45.17 -43.37 19.75
CA GLY A 390 -46.45 -43.24 20.47
C GLY A 390 -46.63 -44.29 21.61
N GLY A 391 -46.78 -43.86 22.88
CA GLY A 391 -46.97 -44.73 24.09
C GLY A 391 -45.83 -44.58 25.11
N ARG A 392 -45.97 -44.54 26.45
CA ARG A 392 -46.74 -45.35 27.46
C ARG A 392 -46.20 -46.79 27.62
N LYS A 393 -46.01 -47.38 28.82
CA LYS A 393 -46.37 -47.03 30.22
C LYS A 393 -45.61 -47.94 31.26
N GLY A 394 -45.25 -47.44 32.45
CA GLY A 394 -44.88 -48.26 33.66
C GLY A 394 -43.52 -49.00 33.62
N GLY A 395 -42.93 -49.49 34.73
CA GLY A 395 -43.30 -49.45 36.17
C GLY A 395 -42.15 -49.91 37.10
N ARG A 396 -42.28 -49.72 38.44
CA ARG A 396 -41.32 -50.11 39.52
C ARG A 396 -41.79 -51.42 40.22
N PRO A 397 -41.02 -52.15 41.09
CA PRO A 397 -40.36 -51.65 42.31
C PRO A 397 -38.99 -52.32 42.72
N GLN A 398 -38.66 -52.34 44.03
CA GLN A 398 -37.40 -52.72 44.71
C GLN A 398 -36.94 -54.20 44.53
N GLY A 399 -35.72 -54.64 44.89
CA GLY A 399 -34.58 -54.02 45.61
C GLY A 399 -33.28 -54.87 45.42
N HIS A 400 -32.37 -55.14 46.40
CA HIS A 400 -32.21 -54.70 47.80
C HIS A 400 -30.80 -55.11 48.35
N GLY A 401 -30.21 -54.39 49.34
CA GLY A 401 -28.93 -54.72 50.04
C GLY A 401 -27.63 -54.42 49.25
N GLY A 402 -26.45 -54.18 49.86
CA GLY A 402 -26.07 -53.97 51.27
C GLY A 402 -24.54 -53.90 51.45
N GLY A 403 -24.02 -53.18 52.46
CA GLY A 403 -22.59 -53.27 52.87
C GLY A 403 -21.71 -52.00 52.71
N LYS A 404 -21.13 -51.57 53.83
CA LYS A 404 -19.94 -50.70 54.04
C LYS A 404 -19.07 -51.42 55.10
N PRO A 405 -17.76 -51.13 55.35
CA PRO A 405 -17.18 -49.77 55.38
C PRO A 405 -15.70 -49.63 54.92
N GLN A 406 -15.15 -48.43 55.22
CA GLN A 406 -13.77 -47.96 55.47
C GLN A 406 -12.53 -48.89 55.32
N GLY A 407 -11.32 -48.35 55.07
CA GLY A 407 -10.94 -46.92 55.21
C GLY A 407 -9.54 -46.53 54.68
N GLN A 408 -8.90 -45.59 55.38
CA GLN A 408 -7.64 -44.90 55.02
C GLN A 408 -6.39 -45.78 55.35
N HIS A 409 -5.11 -45.43 55.13
CA HIS A 409 -4.45 -44.10 55.07
C HIS A 409 -3.09 -44.12 54.33
N SER A 410 -2.61 -42.92 53.97
CA SER A 410 -1.27 -42.49 53.50
C SER A 410 -0.01 -43.38 53.67
N GLY A 411 0.92 -43.30 52.70
CA GLY A 411 2.35 -43.63 52.91
C GLY A 411 3.28 -43.29 51.71
N ARG A 412 4.42 -42.63 51.97
CA ARG A 412 5.54 -42.39 51.03
C ARG A 412 6.87 -42.42 51.80
N PRO A 413 7.93 -43.07 51.28
CA PRO A 413 9.27 -42.46 51.36
C PRO A 413 10.08 -42.64 50.05
N GLN A 414 11.42 -42.67 50.15
CA GLN A 414 12.37 -42.28 49.08
C GLN A 414 13.74 -42.97 49.25
N GLY A 415 14.47 -43.25 48.16
CA GLY A 415 15.83 -43.86 48.14
C GLY A 415 15.85 -45.28 47.51
N GLN A 416 16.96 -45.83 47.01
CA GLN A 416 18.37 -45.35 46.96
C GLN A 416 19.14 -45.84 45.71
N GLN A 417 20.44 -45.52 45.63
CA GLN A 417 21.34 -45.51 44.45
C GLN A 417 21.87 -46.87 43.93
N SER A 418 22.23 -46.93 42.63
CA SER A 418 23.50 -47.48 42.06
C SER A 418 23.42 -47.53 40.51
N GLY A 419 24.49 -47.50 39.70
CA GLY A 419 25.92 -47.25 39.95
C GLY A 419 26.83 -47.90 38.87
N HIS A 420 27.78 -47.16 38.27
CA HIS A 420 28.64 -47.55 37.10
C HIS A 420 27.88 -47.68 35.77
N GLY A 421 28.44 -47.52 34.56
CA GLY A 421 29.79 -47.27 34.04
C GLY A 421 29.97 -48.10 32.74
N GLY A 422 30.52 -47.69 31.59
CA GLY A 422 31.35 -46.58 31.15
C GLY A 422 32.25 -47.13 30.03
N GLY A 423 32.17 -46.65 28.78
CA GLY A 423 32.96 -47.24 27.66
C GLY A 423 32.68 -46.69 26.24
N ARG A 424 33.77 -46.49 25.47
CA ARG A 424 33.88 -46.05 24.06
C ARG A 424 35.35 -46.34 23.63
N PRO A 425 35.76 -46.29 22.34
CA PRO A 425 35.03 -46.36 21.05
C PRO A 425 35.71 -47.38 20.07
N GLN A 426 35.57 -47.18 18.74
CA GLN A 426 36.21 -47.92 17.61
C GLN A 426 35.63 -49.32 17.29
N GLY A 427 35.70 -49.87 16.07
CA GLY A 427 36.21 -49.35 14.78
C GLY A 427 36.03 -50.34 13.60
N HIS A 428 36.47 -49.94 12.38
CA HIS A 428 36.43 -50.68 11.08
C HIS A 428 35.05 -50.96 10.44
N GLY A 429 34.93 -51.11 9.10
CA GLY A 429 35.86 -50.72 8.02
C GLY A 429 35.80 -51.53 6.70
N GLY A 430 35.73 -50.84 5.55
CA GLY A 430 36.04 -51.38 4.21
C GLY A 430 34.86 -51.83 3.33
N ASN A 431 34.98 -51.94 1.99
CA ASN A 431 36.11 -51.56 1.12
C ASN A 431 35.72 -51.46 -0.40
N GLY A 432 36.44 -50.65 -1.18
CA GLY A 432 36.58 -50.75 -2.65
C GLY A 432 35.71 -49.85 -3.56
N GLN A 433 36.16 -49.39 -4.73
CA GLN A 433 37.54 -49.37 -5.27
C GLN A 433 37.70 -48.43 -6.51
N HIS A 434 38.96 -48.19 -6.94
CA HIS A 434 39.44 -47.55 -8.19
C HIS A 434 39.41 -46.00 -8.26
N ARG A 435 40.56 -45.30 -8.33
CA ARG A 435 41.54 -45.05 -9.44
C ARG A 435 41.04 -43.97 -10.44
N GLY A 436 41.78 -42.91 -10.79
CA GLY A 436 43.07 -42.37 -10.32
C GLY A 436 43.81 -41.55 -11.40
N GLY A 437 44.55 -40.48 -11.05
CA GLY A 437 45.51 -39.78 -11.95
C GLY A 437 45.36 -38.25 -12.15
N LYS A 438 46.50 -37.54 -12.11
CA LYS A 438 46.82 -36.13 -12.49
C LYS A 438 48.34 -36.10 -12.83
N PRO A 439 48.99 -35.03 -13.39
CA PRO A 439 48.53 -33.67 -13.76
C PRO A 439 48.58 -33.44 -15.31
N GLN A 440 49.14 -32.43 -16.03
CA GLN A 440 49.94 -31.21 -15.76
C GLN A 440 49.88 -30.15 -16.93
N HIS A 441 50.98 -29.45 -17.23
CA HIS A 441 51.20 -28.41 -18.28
C HIS A 441 51.27 -29.01 -19.72
N ASN A 442 51.31 -28.28 -20.86
CA ASN A 442 51.79 -26.89 -21.13
C ASN A 442 51.31 -26.30 -22.49
N GLY A 443 51.52 -24.99 -22.72
CA GLY A 443 52.07 -24.46 -24.01
C GLY A 443 51.17 -24.01 -25.19
N GLN A 444 51.18 -22.69 -25.46
CA GLN A 444 51.30 -21.98 -26.77
C GLN A 444 50.39 -22.29 -27.99
N GLY A 445 49.94 -21.23 -28.71
CA GLY A 445 49.58 -21.32 -30.14
C GLY A 445 48.76 -20.17 -30.76
N GLY A 446 49.38 -19.37 -31.66
CA GLY A 446 48.68 -18.70 -32.79
C GLY A 446 48.00 -17.33 -32.57
N GLY A 447 48.32 -16.37 -33.46
CA GLY A 447 47.50 -15.19 -33.78
C GLY A 447 46.83 -15.33 -35.16
N PRO A 448 46.50 -14.26 -35.92
CA PRO A 448 46.83 -12.84 -35.70
C PRO A 448 45.64 -11.85 -35.81
N ARG A 449 45.92 -10.55 -35.63
CA ARG A 449 45.06 -9.42 -36.05
C ARG A 449 45.30 -9.06 -37.53
N PRO A 450 44.38 -8.29 -38.13
CA PRO A 450 44.73 -7.22 -39.06
C PRO A 450 44.63 -5.82 -38.41
N GLN A 451 45.62 -4.97 -38.66
CA GLN A 451 45.41 -3.52 -38.84
C GLN A 451 45.02 -3.33 -40.32
N GLY A 452 44.30 -2.31 -40.79
CA GLY A 452 43.95 -0.98 -40.25
C GLY A 452 44.48 0.10 -41.22
N GLN A 453 43.88 1.30 -41.31
CA GLN A 453 44.56 2.48 -41.90
C GLN A 453 43.81 3.83 -41.73
N HIS A 454 44.55 4.91 -41.99
CA HIS A 454 44.26 6.31 -41.67
C HIS A 454 43.43 7.06 -42.71
N ALA A 455 42.58 7.98 -42.24
CA ALA A 455 42.52 9.41 -42.64
C ALA A 455 41.54 10.14 -41.67
N GLY A 456 41.63 11.44 -41.39
CA GLY A 456 42.61 12.44 -41.80
C GLY A 456 41.94 13.82 -41.90
N GLY A 457 42.58 14.89 -41.38
CA GLY A 457 42.09 16.27 -41.53
C GLY A 457 41.91 17.02 -40.21
N ALA A 458 42.43 18.24 -40.17
CA ALA A 458 42.21 19.22 -39.11
C ALA A 458 42.06 20.62 -39.73
N ASN A 459 41.60 21.56 -38.90
CA ASN A 459 42.01 22.98 -38.82
C ASN A 459 40.97 24.07 -39.17
N GLN A 460 40.80 25.01 -38.22
CA GLN A 460 40.42 26.45 -38.30
C GLN A 460 39.24 26.97 -39.16
N GLY A 461 38.52 28.01 -38.68
CA GLY A 461 37.61 28.79 -39.56
C GLY A 461 36.57 29.75 -38.94
N HIS A 462 37.00 30.79 -38.21
CA HIS A 462 36.32 32.10 -37.98
C HIS A 462 34.79 32.34 -38.16
N ALA A 463 34.15 32.69 -37.03
CA ALA A 463 33.63 34.04 -36.68
C ALA A 463 32.25 34.60 -37.15
N ASN A 464 31.71 35.42 -36.22
CA ASN A 464 30.76 36.55 -36.36
C ASN A 464 29.29 36.31 -36.72
N GLY A 465 28.41 36.96 -35.95
CA GLY A 465 26.94 36.91 -36.13
C GLY A 465 26.16 37.64 -35.03
N ALA A 466 26.59 38.82 -34.60
CA ALA A 466 25.88 39.60 -33.57
C ALA A 466 24.76 40.46 -34.17
N HIS A 467 23.61 40.53 -33.49
CA HIS A 467 22.65 41.62 -33.69
C HIS A 467 22.05 42.09 -32.37
N GLN A 468 21.74 43.38 -32.32
CA GLN A 468 21.35 44.10 -31.11
C GLN A 468 19.81 44.14 -30.96
N GLY A 469 19.35 44.40 -29.75
CA GLY A 469 17.91 44.48 -29.45
C GLY A 469 17.23 45.75 -29.96
N HIS A 470 16.00 45.96 -29.50
CA HIS A 470 15.29 47.23 -29.60
C HIS A 470 14.65 47.58 -28.26
N SER A 471 14.66 48.87 -27.95
CA SER A 471 14.07 49.45 -26.75
C SER A 471 12.89 50.36 -27.11
N GLY A 472 11.87 50.38 -26.25
CA GLY A 472 10.73 51.27 -26.35
C GLY A 472 9.46 50.69 -25.71
N GLY A 473 8.59 51.46 -25.05
CA GLY A 473 8.75 52.88 -24.69
C GLY A 473 7.41 53.61 -24.59
N ALA A 474 6.87 53.73 -23.37
CA ALA A 474 5.56 54.33 -23.06
C ALA A 474 4.35 53.56 -23.69
N THR A 475 3.10 53.69 -23.27
CA THR A 475 2.39 54.82 -22.62
C THR A 475 1.33 54.38 -21.60
N HIS A 476 1.04 55.24 -20.61
CA HIS A 476 -0.26 55.23 -19.90
C HIS A 476 -1.41 55.59 -20.86
N PRO A 477 -2.64 55.17 -20.55
CA PRO A 477 -3.54 56.11 -19.87
C PRO A 477 -4.15 55.52 -18.59
N GLY A 478 -4.81 56.37 -17.80
CA GLY A 478 -5.71 55.95 -16.72
C GLY A 478 -6.92 56.87 -16.65
N ALA A 479 -8.08 56.33 -16.25
CA ALA A 479 -9.25 57.11 -15.90
C ALA A 479 -10.20 56.31 -14.99
N ALA A 480 -10.90 57.03 -14.13
CA ALA A 480 -11.75 56.59 -13.03
C ALA A 480 -12.90 55.62 -13.38
N GLY A 481 -13.34 54.86 -12.37
CA GLY A 481 -14.56 54.04 -12.40
C GLY A 481 -15.00 53.63 -10.98
N LYS A 482 -15.59 54.56 -10.21
CA LYS A 482 -16.20 54.23 -8.90
C LYS A 482 -17.52 53.48 -9.08
N ALA A 483 -17.75 52.45 -8.27
CA ALA A 483 -19.07 52.00 -7.88
C ALA A 483 -19.03 51.39 -6.47
N GLU A 484 -19.64 52.07 -5.50
CA GLU A 484 -19.89 51.54 -4.15
C GLU A 484 -21.31 50.95 -4.13
N SER A 485 -21.49 49.73 -3.62
CA SER A 485 -22.83 49.18 -3.34
C SER A 485 -22.82 48.23 -2.14
N SER A 486 -22.78 48.80 -0.93
CA SER A 486 -23.09 48.07 0.30
C SER A 486 -24.59 47.83 0.43
N SER A 487 -25.00 46.67 0.94
CA SER A 487 -26.36 46.41 1.43
C SER A 487 -26.32 45.38 2.56
N PRO A 488 -27.10 45.53 3.65
CA PRO A 488 -26.92 44.74 4.87
C PRO A 488 -27.86 43.53 4.99
N SER A 489 -27.51 42.61 5.90
CA SER A 489 -28.36 41.51 6.36
C SER A 489 -29.61 42.01 7.10
N PRO A 490 -30.79 41.39 6.91
CA PRO A 490 -31.92 41.52 7.82
C PRO A 490 -31.85 40.44 8.92
N SER A 491 -32.11 40.84 10.17
CA SER A 491 -32.34 39.93 11.29
C SER A 491 -33.80 40.04 11.76
N ILE A 492 -34.53 38.92 11.78
CA ILE A 492 -35.88 38.84 12.36
C ILE A 492 -36.02 37.51 13.12
N SER A 493 -36.45 37.64 14.37
CA SER A 493 -37.14 36.68 15.28
C SER A 493 -36.87 35.19 15.13
#